data_AF-A0A1Q6V3R6-F1
#
_entry.id   AF-A0A1Q6V3R6-F1
#
_cell.length_a   1.000
_cell.length_b   1.000
_cell.length_c   1.000
_cell.angle_alpha   90.00
_cell.angle_beta   90.00
_cell.angle_gamma   90.00
#
_symmetry.space_group_name_H-M   'P 1'
#
loop_
_entity.id
_entity.type
_entity.pdbx_description
1 polymer ?
#
loop_
_entity_poly.entity_id
_entity_poly.type
_entity_poly.pdbx_seq_one_letter_code
_entity_poly.pdbx_strand_id
1 'polypeptide(L)'
;MFKHLRLFLTPSGVAICTIALSLCSCATVTKSSSQVRVQQLEDAHLAFIDHYTCVKGTKPTWDQASFDGEVARITQQFTDAEAAESKTVPARKEFIKNSAKLFQRDAALVRKQHCLSPSFAANKKKQLQQNYDVLLQKTSS
;
A
#
# COMPACT_ATOMS: atom_id res chain seq x y z
N MET A 1 -34.79 -0.02 -76.30
CA MET A 1 -34.37 -1.39 -76.69
C MET A 1 -34.06 -2.16 -75.41
N PHE A 2 -34.98 -3.02 -74.96
CA PHE A 2 -34.75 -3.92 -73.83
C PHE A 2 -34.01 -5.16 -74.31
N LYS A 3 -32.91 -5.52 -73.63
CA LYS A 3 -32.24 -6.82 -73.80
C LYS A 3 -31.77 -7.34 -72.44
N HIS A 4 -32.59 -8.27 -71.92
CA HIS A 4 -32.34 -9.40 -71.02
C HIS A 4 -31.41 -9.27 -69.79
N LEU A 5 -32.09 -9.12 -68.65
CA LEU A 5 -31.98 -9.88 -67.40
C LEU A 5 -31.04 -11.10 -67.40
N ARG A 6 -30.04 -11.10 -66.50
CA ARG A 6 -29.60 -12.31 -65.78
C ARG A 6 -29.42 -11.99 -64.30
N LEU A 7 -30.31 -12.60 -63.52
CA LEU A 7 -30.28 -12.72 -62.06
C LEU A 7 -29.13 -13.64 -61.64
N PHE A 8 -28.28 -13.18 -60.73
CA PHE A 8 -27.56 -14.00 -59.76
C PHE A 8 -27.71 -13.27 -58.42
N LEU A 9 -28.72 -13.66 -57.64
CA LEU A 9 -28.58 -14.43 -56.40
C LEU A 9 -27.65 -13.76 -55.37
N THR A 10 -28.26 -13.10 -54.39
CA THR A 10 -27.69 -12.89 -53.05
C THR A 10 -27.58 -14.24 -52.33
N PRO A 11 -26.77 -14.34 -51.25
CA PRO A 11 -27.33 -14.04 -49.95
C PRO A 11 -26.38 -13.31 -48.96
N SER A 12 -27.01 -12.46 -48.15
CA SER A 12 -26.85 -12.35 -46.70
C SER A 12 -25.51 -11.91 -46.08
N GLY A 13 -25.58 -10.77 -45.38
CA GLY A 13 -24.81 -10.49 -44.18
C GLY A 13 -23.71 -9.44 -44.39
N VAL A 14 -23.52 -8.42 -43.55
CA VAL A 14 -24.07 -8.11 -42.22
C VAL A 14 -23.98 -6.58 -42.10
N ALA A 15 -25.06 -5.95 -41.62
CA ALA A 15 -25.06 -4.57 -41.19
C ALA A 15 -24.03 -4.40 -40.07
N ILE A 16 -23.02 -3.55 -40.27
CA ILE A 16 -22.06 -3.24 -39.21
C ILE A 16 -22.76 -2.30 -38.22
N CYS A 17 -23.43 -2.92 -37.25
CA CYS A 17 -23.96 -2.28 -36.07
C CYS A 17 -22.82 -1.64 -35.28
N THR A 18 -23.01 -0.36 -34.97
CA THR A 18 -22.40 0.36 -33.85
C THR A 18 -22.25 -0.51 -32.61
N ILE A 19 -21.00 -0.70 -32.18
CA ILE A 19 -20.70 -0.99 -30.77
C ILE A 19 -19.81 0.17 -30.31
N ALA A 20 -20.44 1.14 -29.64
CA ALA A 20 -19.74 1.99 -28.71
C ALA A 20 -19.16 1.06 -27.64
N LEU A 21 -17.87 0.73 -27.77
CA LEU A 21 -17.10 0.11 -26.70
C LEU A 21 -16.85 1.17 -25.64
N SER A 22 -17.94 1.51 -24.92
CA SER A 22 -17.88 1.94 -23.54
C SER A 22 -17.32 0.78 -22.73
N LEU A 23 -16.01 0.53 -22.85
CA LEU A 23 -15.28 -0.33 -21.93
C LEU A 23 -15.17 0.43 -20.61
N CYS A 24 -16.25 0.34 -19.85
CA CYS A 24 -16.28 0.30 -18.41
C CYS A 24 -15.16 -0.66 -17.95
N SER A 25 -13.95 -0.13 -17.82
CA SER A 25 -12.80 -0.85 -17.28
C SER A 25 -12.76 -0.61 -15.77
N CYS A 26 -13.81 -1.04 -15.08
CA CYS A 26 -13.83 -1.20 -13.64
C CYS A 26 -13.63 -2.69 -13.33
N ALA A 27 -12.45 -3.25 -13.61
CA ALA A 27 -11.97 -4.47 -12.97
C ALA A 27 -10.51 -4.74 -13.31
N THR A 28 -9.64 -4.50 -12.32
CA THR A 28 -8.27 -5.02 -12.15
C THR A 28 -7.13 -4.14 -12.68
N VAL A 29 -6.20 -3.81 -11.76
CA VAL A 29 -4.93 -3.07 -11.91
C VAL A 29 -4.98 -1.55 -11.75
N THR A 30 -5.41 -1.09 -10.59
CA THR A 30 -4.62 -0.12 -9.79
C THR A 30 -4.97 -0.34 -8.33
N LYS A 31 -4.03 -0.84 -7.51
CA LYS A 31 -4.09 -0.60 -6.06
C LYS A 31 -4.30 0.91 -5.92
N SER A 32 -5.40 1.35 -5.30
CA SER A 32 -5.70 2.80 -5.23
C SER A 32 -4.47 3.53 -4.68
N SER A 33 -4.15 4.74 -5.18
CA SER A 33 -2.95 5.48 -4.75
C SER A 33 -2.81 5.56 -3.23
N SER A 34 -3.94 5.61 -2.54
CA SER A 34 -4.04 5.52 -1.08
C SER A 34 -3.67 4.15 -0.49
N GLN A 35 -4.11 3.03 -1.06
CA GLN A 35 -3.64 1.70 -0.64
C GLN A 35 -2.13 1.51 -0.89
N VAL A 36 -1.58 2.12 -1.94
CA VAL A 36 -0.12 2.13 -2.17
C VAL A 36 0.58 2.89 -1.05
N ARG A 37 0.09 4.08 -0.68
CA ARG A 37 0.64 4.84 0.46
C ARG A 37 0.57 4.06 1.78
N VAL A 38 -0.57 3.44 2.08
CA VAL A 38 -0.72 2.62 3.30
C VAL A 38 0.26 1.44 3.29
N GLN A 39 0.49 0.80 2.15
CA GLN A 39 1.51 -0.25 2.03
C GLN A 39 2.92 0.31 2.30
N GLN A 40 3.26 1.48 1.75
CA GLN A 40 4.56 2.10 1.98
C GLN A 40 4.80 2.43 3.47
N LEU A 41 3.74 2.82 4.20
CA LEU A 41 3.82 3.03 5.64
C LEU A 41 4.04 1.73 6.42
N GLU A 42 3.38 0.64 6.01
CA GLU A 42 3.63 -0.70 6.56
C GLU A 42 5.09 -1.10 6.35
N ASP A 43 5.56 -1.03 5.10
CA ASP A 43 6.90 -1.46 4.72
C ASP A 43 7.97 -0.64 5.46
N ALA A 44 7.80 0.69 5.56
CA ALA A 44 8.70 1.56 6.29
C ALA A 44 8.75 1.23 7.79
N HIS A 45 7.59 0.92 8.39
CA HIS A 45 7.53 0.57 9.81
C HIS A 45 8.16 -0.81 10.08
N LEU A 46 7.92 -1.79 9.21
CA LEU A 46 8.55 -3.11 9.32
C LEU A 46 10.07 -3.02 9.14
N ALA A 47 10.54 -2.26 8.14
CA ALA A 47 11.96 -2.03 7.90
C ALA A 47 12.63 -1.36 9.11
N PHE A 48 11.97 -0.40 9.76
CA PHE A 48 12.46 0.20 10.99
C PHE A 48 12.63 -0.84 12.12
N ILE A 49 11.64 -1.70 12.34
CA ILE A 49 11.74 -2.76 13.35
C ILE A 49 12.90 -3.72 13.02
N ASP A 50 13.06 -4.10 11.75
CA ASP A 50 14.16 -4.97 11.32
C ASP A 50 15.53 -4.32 11.51
N HIS A 51 15.67 -3.06 11.11
CA HIS A 51 16.92 -2.31 11.23
C HIS A 51 17.40 -2.23 12.69
N TYR A 52 16.48 -2.02 13.63
CA TYR A 52 16.80 -1.93 15.06
C TYR A 52 16.58 -3.24 15.82
N THR A 53 16.54 -4.39 15.15
CA THR A 53 16.56 -5.69 15.84
C THR A 53 17.99 -6.05 16.24
N CYS A 54 18.19 -6.45 17.50
CA CYS A 54 19.50 -6.85 18.00
C CYS A 54 20.04 -8.06 17.22
N VAL A 55 21.27 -7.96 16.73
CA VAL A 55 22.00 -9.08 16.14
C VAL A 55 22.74 -9.82 17.25
N LYS A 56 22.54 -11.14 17.36
CA LYS A 56 23.22 -11.97 18.38
C LYS A 56 24.74 -11.83 18.25
N GLY A 57 25.43 -11.70 19.39
CA GLY A 57 26.88 -11.57 19.43
C GLY A 57 27.43 -10.23 18.94
N THR A 58 26.56 -9.26 18.61
CA THR A 58 26.95 -7.93 18.15
C THR A 58 26.38 -6.87 19.08
N LYS A 59 27.23 -5.95 19.55
CA LYS A 59 26.76 -4.74 20.23
C LYS A 59 26.37 -3.72 19.15
N PRO A 60 25.13 -3.19 19.14
CA PRO A 60 24.77 -2.18 18.16
C PRO A 60 25.65 -0.95 18.32
N THR A 61 26.24 -0.47 17.23
CA THR A 61 26.77 0.89 17.15
C THR A 61 25.59 1.83 17.09
N TRP A 62 25.41 2.61 18.16
CA TRP A 62 24.32 3.57 18.27
C TRP A 62 24.76 4.92 17.70
N ASP A 63 24.17 5.31 16.58
CA ASP A 63 24.29 6.65 16.01
C ASP A 63 22.96 7.39 16.19
N GLN A 64 22.94 8.30 17.16
CA GLN A 64 21.76 9.09 17.50
C GLN A 64 21.29 9.96 16.33
N ALA A 65 22.20 10.54 15.55
CA ALA A 65 21.85 11.45 14.47
C ALA A 65 21.21 10.70 13.30
N SER A 66 21.77 9.55 12.94
CA SER A 66 21.18 8.67 11.93
C SER A 66 19.81 8.15 12.37
N PHE A 67 19.68 7.73 13.64
CA PHE A 67 18.40 7.32 14.22
C PHE A 67 17.35 8.44 14.15
N ASP A 68 17.70 9.64 14.60
CA ASP A 68 16.78 10.79 14.61
C ASP A 68 16.35 11.19 13.19
N GLY A 69 17.28 11.14 12.23
CA GLY A 69 16.99 11.40 10.82
C GLY A 69 16.03 10.37 10.21
N GLU A 70 16.21 9.08 10.51
CA GLU A 70 15.30 8.03 10.05
C GLU A 70 13.91 8.18 10.66
N VAL A 71 13.82 8.46 11.97
CA VAL A 71 12.55 8.71 12.66
C VAL A 71 11.84 9.92 12.05
N ALA A 72 12.54 11.02 11.81
CA ALA A 72 11.96 12.21 11.18
C ALA A 72 11.43 11.90 9.77
N ARG A 73 12.20 11.17 8.95
CA ARG A 73 11.81 10.77 7.60
C ARG A 73 10.53 9.93 7.60
N ILE A 74 10.45 8.90 8.44
CA ILE A 74 9.26 8.04 8.52
C ILE A 74 8.06 8.81 9.09
N THR A 75 8.28 9.68 10.08
CA THR A 75 7.23 10.56 10.61
C THR A 75 6.64 11.44 9.50
N GLN A 76 7.48 12.02 8.65
CA GLN A 76 7.04 12.83 7.53
C GLN A 76 6.19 12.01 6.55
N GLN A 77 6.55 10.75 6.27
CA GLN A 77 5.75 9.87 5.42
C GLN A 77 4.32 9.67 5.98
N PHE A 78 4.17 9.51 7.30
CA PHE A 78 2.85 9.46 7.92
C PHE A 78 2.07 10.78 7.78
N THR A 79 2.73 11.92 8.00
CA THR A 79 2.12 13.25 7.84
C THR A 79 1.65 13.48 6.41
N ASP A 80 2.49 13.18 5.43
CA ASP A 80 2.17 13.34 4.00
C ASP A 80 1.02 12.42 3.59
N ALA A 81 1.04 11.18 4.06
CA ALA A 81 -0.03 10.23 3.81
C ALA A 81 -1.36 10.70 4.43
N GLU A 82 -1.36 11.18 5.67
CA GLU A 82 -2.56 11.73 6.34
C GLU A 82 -3.12 12.93 5.57
N ALA A 83 -2.26 13.84 5.09
CA ALA A 83 -2.65 15.02 4.33
C ALA A 83 -3.21 14.66 2.95
N ALA A 84 -2.67 13.60 2.32
CA ALA A 84 -3.11 13.11 1.01
C ALA A 84 -4.40 12.27 1.06
N GLU A 85 -4.90 11.93 2.25
CA GLU A 85 -6.17 11.21 2.40
C GLU A 85 -7.38 12.13 2.24
N SER A 86 -8.34 11.66 1.45
CA SER A 86 -9.60 12.35 1.24
C SER A 86 -10.39 12.48 2.55
N LYS A 87 -11.04 13.64 2.73
CA LYS A 87 -11.99 13.87 3.83
C LYS A 87 -13.18 12.89 3.81
N THR A 88 -13.46 12.25 2.67
CA THR A 88 -14.53 11.27 2.49
C THR A 88 -14.18 9.85 2.96
N VAL A 89 -12.94 9.59 3.40
CA VAL A 89 -12.50 8.27 3.90
C VAL A 89 -11.95 8.40 5.33
N PRO A 90 -12.78 8.80 6.32
CA PRO A 90 -12.32 9.16 7.66
C PRO A 90 -11.64 7.99 8.41
N ALA A 91 -12.10 6.75 8.19
CA ALA A 91 -11.52 5.58 8.84
C ALA A 91 -10.05 5.35 8.45
N ARG A 92 -9.70 5.57 7.18
CA ARG A 92 -8.31 5.42 6.71
C ARG A 92 -7.41 6.52 7.25
N LYS A 93 -7.89 7.75 7.26
CA LYS A 93 -7.15 8.87 7.84
C LYS A 93 -6.85 8.62 9.32
N GLU A 94 -7.85 8.19 10.08
CA GLU A 94 -7.69 7.86 11.49
C GLU A 94 -6.74 6.66 11.71
N PHE A 95 -6.79 5.66 10.83
CA PHE A 95 -5.82 4.56 10.85
C PHE A 95 -4.38 5.04 10.65
N ILE A 96 -4.12 5.92 9.67
CA ILE A 96 -2.78 6.47 9.41
C ILE A 96 -2.28 7.23 10.65
N LYS A 97 -3.13 8.07 11.23
CA LYS A 97 -2.81 8.82 12.46
C LYS A 97 -2.48 7.91 13.64
N ASN A 98 -3.24 6.84 13.83
CA ASN A 98 -2.99 5.88 14.91
C ASN A 98 -1.74 5.02 14.66
N SER A 99 -1.45 4.70 13.40
CA SER A 99 -0.21 4.03 12.99
C SER A 99 1.02 4.93 13.19
N ALA A 100 0.88 6.23 12.94
CA ALA A 100 1.93 7.22 13.24
C ALA A 100 2.25 7.27 14.75
N LYS A 101 1.21 7.29 15.60
CA LYS A 101 1.39 7.21 17.07
C LYS A 101 2.05 5.91 17.49
N LEU A 102 1.71 4.79 16.86
CA LEU A 102 2.34 3.51 17.12
C LEU A 102 3.84 3.54 16.79
N PHE A 103 4.18 4.03 15.59
CA PHE A 103 5.56 4.24 15.17
C PHE A 103 6.35 5.10 16.17
N GLN A 104 5.80 6.22 16.64
CA GLN A 104 6.47 7.06 17.63
C GLN A 104 6.78 6.32 18.94
N ARG A 105 5.86 5.45 19.41
CA ARG A 105 6.11 4.64 20.61
C ARG A 105 7.22 3.63 20.39
N ASP A 106 7.27 3.02 19.21
CA ASP A 106 8.28 2.04 18.87
C ASP A 106 9.65 2.69 18.69
N ALA A 107 9.69 3.86 18.05
CA ALA A 107 10.89 4.69 17.99
C ALA A 107 11.37 5.13 19.38
N ALA A 108 10.47 5.54 20.28
CA ALA A 108 10.85 5.87 21.66
C ALA A 108 11.44 4.66 22.41
N LEU A 109 10.89 3.46 22.18
CA LEU A 109 11.41 2.23 22.75
C LEU A 109 12.81 1.92 22.22
N VAL A 110 13.01 1.99 20.91
CA VAL A 110 14.32 1.81 20.28
C VAL A 110 15.31 2.86 20.77
N ARG A 111 14.94 4.14 20.87
CA ARG A 111 15.81 5.19 21.42
C ARG A 111 16.30 4.84 22.83
N LYS A 112 15.45 4.21 23.65
CA LYS A 112 15.79 3.82 25.02
C LYS A 112 16.67 2.56 25.09
N GLN A 113 16.42 1.59 24.21
CA GLN A 113 17.03 0.25 24.28
C GLN A 113 18.17 0.05 23.26
N HIS A 114 18.30 0.95 22.29
CA HIS A 114 19.15 0.94 21.10
C HIS A 114 18.92 -0.21 20.12
N CYS A 115 18.33 -1.31 20.57
CA CYS A 115 17.81 -2.38 19.73
C CYS A 115 16.69 -3.15 20.44
N LEU A 116 15.90 -3.89 19.66
CA LEU A 116 14.82 -4.76 20.11
C LEU A 116 15.30 -6.21 20.11
N SER A 117 14.91 -7.01 21.10
CA SER A 117 15.23 -8.44 21.06
C SER A 117 14.58 -9.10 19.84
N PRO A 118 15.20 -10.14 19.24
CA PRO A 118 14.64 -10.80 18.06
C PRO A 118 13.22 -11.33 18.26
N SER A 119 12.90 -11.87 19.44
CA SER A 119 11.56 -12.36 19.76
C SER A 119 10.54 -11.23 19.87
N PHE A 120 10.93 -10.10 20.48
CA PHE A 120 10.07 -8.92 20.55
C PHE A 120 9.82 -8.34 19.15
N ALA A 121 10.87 -8.17 18.35
CA ALA A 121 10.77 -7.68 16.98
C ALA A 121 9.89 -8.58 16.10
N ALA A 122 10.03 -9.89 16.18
CA ALA A 122 9.19 -10.84 15.45
C ALA A 122 7.70 -10.69 15.82
N ASN A 123 7.39 -10.65 17.12
CA ASN A 123 6.02 -10.43 17.60
C ASN A 123 5.48 -9.06 17.15
N LYS A 124 6.32 -8.03 17.18
CA LYS A 124 5.96 -6.69 16.78
C LYS A 124 5.62 -6.61 15.30
N LYS A 125 6.45 -7.19 14.43
CA LYS A 125 6.18 -7.26 12.99
C LYS A 125 4.86 -7.99 12.69
N LYS A 126 4.60 -9.10 13.37
CA LYS A 126 3.32 -9.81 13.25
C LYS A 126 2.13 -8.93 13.63
N GLN A 127 2.22 -8.19 14.73
CA GLN A 127 1.17 -7.24 15.14
C GLN A 127 0.99 -6.10 14.12
N LEU A 128 2.09 -5.57 13.59
CA LEU A 128 2.04 -4.53 12.56
C LEU A 128 1.35 -5.04 11.31
N GLN A 129 1.79 -6.19 10.77
CA GLN A 129 1.18 -6.83 9.61
C GLN A 129 -0.33 -7.04 9.82
N GLN A 130 -0.73 -7.63 10.96
CA GLN A 130 -2.14 -7.81 11.30
C GLN A 130 -2.94 -6.50 11.30
N ASN A 131 -2.38 -5.41 11.84
CA ASN A 131 -3.04 -4.12 11.86
C ASN A 131 -3.21 -3.54 10.44
N TYR A 132 -2.19 -3.63 9.59
CA TYR A 132 -2.23 -3.13 8.21
C TYR A 132 -3.05 -4.00 7.27
N ASP A 133 -3.04 -5.32 7.45
CA ASP A 133 -3.82 -6.29 6.66
C ASP A 133 -5.32 -6.02 6.73
N VAL A 134 -5.82 -5.65 7.91
CA VAL A 134 -7.23 -5.25 8.10
C VAL A 134 -7.60 -4.08 7.19
N LEU A 135 -6.73 -3.07 7.07
CA LEU A 135 -6.99 -1.90 6.23
C LEU A 135 -6.77 -2.19 4.74
N LEU A 136 -5.75 -3.01 4.42
CA LEU A 136 -5.39 -3.37 3.07
C LEU A 136 -6.26 -4.48 2.48
N GLN A 137 -7.12 -5.10 3.31
CA GLN A 137 -7.94 -6.26 2.96
C GLN A 137 -7.10 -7.43 2.44
N LYS A 138 -5.88 -7.57 2.97
CA LYS A 138 -5.03 -8.73 2.69
C LYS A 138 -5.59 -9.90 3.48
N THR A 139 -6.31 -10.81 2.83
CA THR A 139 -6.70 -12.07 3.46
C THR A 139 -5.47 -12.95 3.59
N SER A 140 -5.18 -13.40 4.82
CA SER A 140 -4.24 -14.49 5.08
C SER A 140 -4.67 -15.70 4.24
N SER A 141 -3.93 -15.98 3.16
CA SER A 141 -4.13 -17.18 2.35
C SER A 141 -3.42 -18.37 3.00
#